data_AF-A0AB38KH76-F1
#
_entry.id   AF-A0AB38KH76-F1
#
_cell.length_a   1.000
_cell.length_b   1.000
_cell.length_c   1.000
_cell.angle_alpha   90.00
_cell.angle_beta   90.00
_cell.angle_gamma   90.00
#
_symmetry.space_group_name_H-M   'P 1'
#
loop_
_entity.id
_entity.type
_entity.pdbx_description
1 polymer ?
#
loop_
_entity_poly.entity_id
_entity_poly.type
_entity_poly.pdbx_seq_one_letter_code
_entity_poly.pdbx_strand_id
1 'polypeptide(L)'
;MKKIASSKILLSLGVATLLYSGAFAEEINLAQSSDIGKYFEENGKDINLKNPDNYKGKDLSIKMGIGDLPSDGYDSADYRLNIDIGKNNTLSFTHNNNQEPAYVTNLNATAKKVETTDIILQAFAPSVINGDLTMTGSGKEAITEDEEKGSGIILYNGAGETQSANGSLTINGNFTADKTLFATYGNFVKVNGTANLTNSNFGLIKRSYTDLEANNVIMVQAKDFNEDILKAKNNAGALLVKFLNDYVSTDLHGKDELETGAVIDISDEEKYGDGEKGLVDYKLSVQNCGGNKCLVVNGGATAAAKNKLVQLQVDIDTIDKLLKNEFDSDEGEEWEQAKEALNKQKTELQAMLDEAKKNGGKIDDEKYVDLVNKNLNLNLSTNDKASILALRSITEQLGSIGADLASREGVKLALQIKKDTDNTGKSVSNLNSAS
;
A
#
# COMPACT_ATOMS: atom_id res chain seq x y z
N MET A 1 5.33 -77.65 32.24
CA MET A 1 5.97 -76.32 32.07
C MET A 1 6.48 -76.29 30.63
N LYS A 2 6.20 -75.37 29.71
CA LYS A 2 5.74 -73.97 29.74
C LYS A 2 5.12 -73.70 28.34
N LYS A 3 4.04 -72.90 28.27
CA LYS A 3 3.49 -72.27 27.04
C LYS A 3 4.56 -71.31 26.45
N ILE A 4 4.54 -70.78 25.22
CA ILE A 4 3.52 -70.00 24.50
C ILE A 4 3.95 -69.89 23.01
N ALA A 5 2.97 -69.91 22.11
CA ALA A 5 3.06 -69.52 20.71
C ALA A 5 3.08 -67.99 20.52
N SER A 6 3.76 -67.48 19.49
CA SER A 6 3.34 -66.24 18.85
C SER A 6 3.78 -66.20 17.38
N SER A 7 2.76 -66.38 16.55
CA SER A 7 2.59 -66.09 15.14
C SER A 7 3.25 -64.80 14.61
N LYS A 8 3.73 -64.87 13.35
CA LYS A 8 3.50 -63.81 12.35
C LYS A 8 3.04 -64.48 11.06
N ILE A 9 1.75 -64.31 10.79
CA ILE A 9 1.09 -64.72 9.56
C ILE A 9 1.54 -63.75 8.46
N LEU A 10 2.30 -64.26 7.50
CA LEU A 10 2.36 -63.73 6.15
C LEU A 10 1.10 -64.22 5.43
N LEU A 11 0.20 -63.32 5.04
CA LEU A 11 -0.69 -63.53 3.90
C LEU A 11 -0.96 -62.17 3.23
N SER A 12 -0.42 -62.09 2.03
CA SER A 12 -0.74 -61.19 0.92
C SER A 12 -2.23 -60.90 0.78
N LEU A 13 -2.57 -59.70 0.27
CA LEU A 13 -3.53 -59.45 -0.82
C LEU A 13 -3.55 -57.94 -1.13
N GLY A 14 -3.35 -57.57 -2.40
CA GLY A 14 -3.73 -56.25 -2.92
C GLY A 14 -2.63 -55.41 -3.57
N VAL A 15 -1.98 -55.93 -4.63
CA VAL A 15 -1.34 -55.06 -5.64
C VAL A 15 -2.47 -54.40 -6.44
N ALA A 16 -2.89 -53.21 -6.04
CA ALA A 16 -3.60 -52.26 -6.89
C ALA A 16 -3.56 -50.88 -6.21
N THR A 17 -3.20 -49.85 -6.98
CA THR A 17 -3.16 -48.42 -6.60
C THR A 17 -2.05 -47.96 -5.64
N LEU A 18 -0.79 -48.22 -6.00
CA LEU A 18 0.37 -47.41 -5.62
C LEU A 18 0.95 -46.67 -6.85
N LEU A 19 0.04 -46.17 -7.69
CA LEU A 19 0.32 -45.17 -8.72
C LEU A 19 -0.35 -43.85 -8.30
N TYR A 20 0.01 -43.34 -7.12
CA TYR A 20 0.14 -41.90 -6.98
C TYR A 20 1.61 -41.64 -7.20
N SER A 21 1.97 -41.42 -8.46
CA SER A 21 3.17 -40.67 -8.81
C SER A 21 3.13 -39.41 -7.94
N GLY A 22 3.99 -39.35 -6.93
CA GLY A 22 4.39 -38.07 -6.36
C GLY A 22 4.96 -37.30 -7.54
N ALA A 23 4.15 -36.43 -8.12
CA ALA A 23 4.63 -35.39 -9.01
C ALA A 23 5.64 -34.61 -8.19
N PHE A 24 6.93 -34.77 -8.51
CA PHE A 24 7.98 -33.97 -7.91
C PHE A 24 7.57 -32.50 -8.05
N ALA A 25 7.59 -31.76 -6.94
CA ALA A 25 7.37 -30.33 -6.97
C ALA A 25 8.36 -29.72 -7.96
N GLU A 26 7.84 -29.02 -8.97
CA GLU A 26 8.66 -28.36 -9.96
C GLU A 26 9.09 -27.00 -9.40
N GLU A 27 10.35 -26.62 -9.59
CA GLU A 27 10.91 -25.40 -9.02
C GLU A 27 11.38 -24.46 -10.13
N ILE A 28 10.90 -23.22 -10.08
CA ILE A 28 11.39 -22.10 -10.88
C ILE A 28 12.18 -21.20 -9.95
N ASN A 29 13.43 -20.93 -10.30
CA ASN A 29 14.29 -20.01 -9.56
C ASN A 29 14.61 -18.80 -10.43
N LEU A 30 14.11 -17.63 -10.04
CA LEU A 30 14.34 -16.35 -10.71
C LEU A 30 15.41 -15.60 -9.94
N ALA A 31 16.68 -15.83 -10.25
CA ALA A 31 17.80 -15.19 -9.54
C ALA A 31 18.11 -13.77 -10.05
N GLN A 32 17.68 -13.46 -11.27
CA GLN A 32 17.85 -12.17 -11.94
C GLN A 32 16.71 -11.98 -12.94
N SER A 33 16.38 -10.74 -13.30
CA SER A 33 15.21 -10.44 -14.16
C SER A 33 15.29 -11.11 -15.53
N SER A 34 16.52 -11.36 -16.05
CA SER A 34 16.74 -12.09 -17.29
C SER A 34 16.30 -13.57 -17.24
N ASP A 35 16.04 -14.13 -16.05
CA ASP A 35 15.52 -15.48 -15.88
C ASP A 35 14.02 -15.58 -16.21
N ILE A 36 13.25 -14.48 -16.12
CA ILE A 36 11.79 -14.48 -16.38
C ILE A 36 11.51 -15.06 -17.77
N GLY A 37 12.22 -14.59 -18.79
CA GLY A 37 12.04 -15.03 -20.18
C GLY A 37 12.37 -16.51 -20.42
N LYS A 38 12.96 -17.23 -19.45
CA LYS A 38 13.18 -18.68 -19.55
C LYS A 38 11.91 -19.48 -19.23
N TYR A 39 11.06 -18.94 -18.36
CA TYR A 39 9.90 -19.64 -17.81
C TYR A 39 8.57 -19.02 -18.21
N PHE A 40 8.57 -17.74 -18.57
CA PHE A 40 7.37 -17.00 -18.96
C PHE A 40 7.49 -16.47 -20.37
N GLU A 41 6.36 -16.36 -21.06
CA GLU A 41 6.23 -15.77 -22.37
C GLU A 41 5.10 -14.76 -22.41
N GLU A 42 5.35 -13.68 -23.13
CA GLU A 42 4.39 -12.62 -23.38
C GLU A 42 3.55 -12.96 -24.62
N ASN A 43 2.24 -12.82 -24.50
CA ASN A 43 1.28 -12.95 -25.57
C ASN A 43 0.33 -11.75 -25.51
N GLY A 44 0.73 -10.65 -26.17
CA GLY A 44 0.07 -9.36 -26.02
C GLY A 44 0.18 -8.88 -24.57
N LYS A 45 -0.96 -8.63 -23.93
CA LYS A 45 -1.03 -8.15 -22.53
C LYS A 45 -0.94 -9.28 -21.49
N ASP A 46 -0.85 -10.53 -21.91
CA ASP A 46 -0.81 -11.69 -21.02
C ASP A 46 0.59 -12.28 -20.94
N ILE A 47 1.11 -12.43 -19.72
CA ILE A 47 2.37 -13.10 -19.42
C ILE A 47 2.02 -14.48 -18.85
N ASN A 48 2.40 -15.52 -19.59
CA ASN A 48 1.97 -16.88 -19.34
C ASN A 48 3.17 -17.77 -19.04
N LEU A 49 2.95 -18.83 -18.26
CA LEU A 49 3.95 -19.87 -18.06
C LEU A 49 4.22 -20.61 -19.39
N LYS A 50 5.49 -20.69 -19.80
CA LYS A 50 5.92 -21.44 -20.99
C LYS A 50 5.67 -22.92 -20.80
N ASN A 51 5.17 -23.60 -21.83
CA ASN A 51 4.87 -25.04 -21.78
C ASN A 51 4.01 -25.42 -20.54
N PRO A 52 2.83 -24.81 -20.35
CA PRO A 52 2.06 -24.92 -19.11
C PRO A 52 1.66 -26.37 -18.79
N ASP A 53 1.53 -27.23 -19.81
CA ASP A 53 1.24 -28.65 -19.64
C ASP A 53 2.34 -29.42 -18.88
N ASN A 54 3.59 -28.92 -18.86
CA ASN A 54 4.65 -29.52 -18.04
C ASN A 54 4.39 -29.36 -16.54
N TYR A 55 3.67 -28.32 -16.14
CA TYR A 55 3.42 -27.96 -14.75
C TYR A 55 2.04 -28.42 -14.27
N LYS A 56 1.09 -28.66 -15.18
CA LYS A 56 -0.22 -29.20 -14.83
C LYS A 56 -0.11 -30.54 -14.13
N GLY A 57 -0.82 -30.67 -13.01
CA GLY A 57 -0.81 -31.93 -12.25
C GLY A 57 0.37 -32.08 -11.29
N LYS A 58 1.20 -31.05 -11.11
CA LYS A 58 2.30 -31.02 -10.14
C LYS A 58 2.21 -29.80 -9.23
N ASP A 59 2.81 -29.89 -8.05
CA ASP A 59 3.09 -28.70 -7.25
C ASP A 59 4.17 -27.86 -7.96
N LEU A 60 4.06 -26.54 -7.89
CA LEU A 60 5.00 -25.59 -8.49
C LEU A 60 5.45 -24.57 -7.44
N SER A 61 6.76 -24.44 -7.26
CA SER A 61 7.38 -23.44 -6.39
C SER A 61 8.17 -22.43 -7.22
N ILE A 62 7.87 -21.14 -7.04
CA ILE A 62 8.55 -20.01 -7.68
C ILE A 62 9.35 -19.27 -6.59
N LYS A 63 10.67 -19.32 -6.69
CA LYS A 63 11.59 -18.58 -5.83
C LYS A 63 12.00 -17.28 -6.52
N MET A 64 11.71 -16.16 -5.88
CA MET A 64 12.00 -14.83 -6.39
C MET A 64 13.23 -14.27 -5.69
N GLY A 65 14.33 -14.12 -6.44
CA GLY A 65 15.49 -13.29 -6.07
C GLY A 65 15.48 -11.94 -6.79
N ILE A 66 14.38 -11.64 -7.46
CA ILE A 66 14.08 -10.40 -8.17
C ILE A 66 12.99 -9.64 -7.39
N GLY A 67 12.94 -8.31 -7.55
CA GLY A 67 11.87 -7.48 -7.01
C GLY A 67 10.52 -7.84 -7.65
N ASP A 68 10.43 -7.92 -8.97
CA ASP A 68 9.13 -7.86 -9.63
C ASP A 68 8.88 -9.02 -10.60
N LEU A 69 7.67 -9.60 -10.52
CA LEU A 69 7.17 -10.59 -11.47
C LEU A 69 5.74 -10.22 -11.94
N PRO A 70 5.55 -9.88 -13.22
CA PRO A 70 6.57 -9.63 -14.26
C PRO A 70 7.49 -8.44 -13.94
N SER A 71 8.65 -8.34 -14.59
CA SER A 71 9.65 -7.28 -14.34
C SER A 71 9.14 -5.88 -14.64
N ASP A 72 9.72 -4.85 -14.01
CA ASP A 72 9.33 -3.42 -14.12
C ASP A 72 9.39 -2.78 -15.51
N GLY A 73 9.93 -3.47 -16.52
CA GLY A 73 9.90 -3.00 -17.90
C GLY A 73 8.50 -2.98 -18.55
N TYR A 74 7.45 -3.30 -17.79
CA TYR A 74 6.07 -3.40 -18.26
C TYR A 74 5.19 -2.34 -17.61
N ASP A 75 4.32 -1.71 -18.40
CA ASP A 75 3.24 -0.86 -17.88
C ASP A 75 2.30 -1.72 -17.00
N SER A 76 2.46 -1.60 -15.68
CA SER A 76 1.89 -2.51 -14.68
C SER A 76 0.36 -2.54 -14.72
N ALA A 77 -0.29 -1.52 -15.28
CA ALA A 77 -1.74 -1.47 -15.48
C ALA A 77 -2.22 -2.39 -16.60
N ASP A 78 -1.35 -2.67 -17.58
CA ASP A 78 -1.72 -3.28 -18.84
C ASP A 78 -1.44 -4.78 -18.92
N TYR A 79 -0.52 -5.32 -18.11
CA TYR A 79 -0.13 -6.73 -18.18
C TYR A 79 -0.77 -7.61 -17.11
N ARG A 80 -0.98 -8.88 -17.42
CA ARG A 80 -1.54 -9.88 -16.49
C ARG A 80 -0.64 -11.10 -16.40
N LEU A 81 -0.36 -11.57 -15.20
CA LEU A 81 0.39 -12.80 -14.99
C LEU A 81 -0.57 -13.98 -14.84
N ASN A 82 -0.53 -14.93 -15.76
CA ASN A 82 -1.42 -16.09 -15.76
C ASN A 82 -0.64 -17.39 -15.50
N ILE A 83 -1.00 -18.09 -14.42
CA ILE A 83 -0.40 -19.37 -14.03
C ILE A 83 -1.51 -20.40 -13.77
N ASP A 84 -1.56 -21.46 -14.57
CA ASP A 84 -2.50 -22.58 -14.39
C ASP A 84 -1.74 -23.91 -14.25
N ILE A 85 -1.73 -24.44 -13.03
CA ILE A 85 -1.15 -25.76 -12.71
C ILE A 85 -2.22 -26.82 -12.43
N GLY A 86 -3.50 -26.46 -12.62
CA GLY A 86 -4.66 -27.28 -12.34
C GLY A 86 -5.09 -27.28 -10.86
N LYS A 87 -6.36 -27.61 -10.63
CA LYS A 87 -7.08 -27.46 -9.34
C LYS A 87 -6.71 -28.48 -8.25
N ASN A 88 -5.67 -29.29 -8.46
CA ASN A 88 -5.31 -30.38 -7.55
C ASN A 88 -4.00 -30.13 -6.77
N ASN A 89 -3.22 -29.13 -7.18
CA ASN A 89 -1.85 -28.92 -6.68
C ASN A 89 -1.65 -27.51 -6.13
N THR A 90 -0.49 -27.29 -5.52
CA THR A 90 -0.11 -26.06 -4.84
C THR A 90 0.82 -25.22 -5.71
N LEU A 91 0.52 -23.94 -5.84
CA LEU A 91 1.41 -22.94 -6.41
C LEU A 91 1.98 -22.11 -5.25
N SER A 92 3.30 -22.08 -5.10
CA SER A 92 3.95 -21.34 -4.01
C SER A 92 4.88 -20.27 -4.56
N PHE A 93 4.87 -19.09 -3.94
CA PHE A 93 5.83 -18.01 -4.17
C PHE A 93 6.61 -17.74 -2.89
N THR A 94 7.93 -17.66 -3.00
CA THR A 94 8.79 -17.33 -1.86
C THR A 94 9.85 -16.33 -2.29
N HIS A 95 9.97 -15.25 -1.55
CA HIS A 95 11.07 -14.30 -1.73
C HIS A 95 12.33 -14.85 -1.05
N ASN A 96 13.45 -14.88 -1.79
CA ASN A 96 14.73 -15.42 -1.32
C ASN A 96 15.86 -14.36 -1.27
N ASN A 97 15.57 -13.11 -1.63
CA ASN A 97 16.43 -11.95 -1.34
C ASN A 97 15.94 -11.28 -0.03
N ASN A 98 16.80 -10.54 0.66
CA ASN A 98 16.48 -9.83 1.90
C ASN A 98 16.67 -8.31 1.77
N GLN A 99 16.75 -7.78 0.55
CA GLN A 99 17.10 -6.38 0.33
C GLN A 99 15.87 -5.51 0.00
N GLU A 100 14.89 -6.04 -0.73
CA GLU A 100 13.71 -5.30 -1.18
C GLU A 100 12.49 -6.22 -1.20
N PRO A 101 11.26 -5.72 -1.00
CA PRO A 101 10.07 -6.54 -1.15
C PRO A 101 9.94 -7.13 -2.55
N ALA A 102 9.40 -8.34 -2.65
CA ALA A 102 9.08 -8.94 -3.94
C ALA A 102 7.60 -8.81 -4.28
N TYR A 103 7.30 -8.25 -5.45
CA TYR A 103 5.95 -8.00 -5.95
C TYR A 103 5.57 -8.99 -7.05
N VAL A 104 4.35 -9.49 -6.96
CA VAL A 104 3.70 -10.25 -8.04
C VAL A 104 2.50 -9.46 -8.53
N THR A 105 2.57 -9.01 -9.77
CA THR A 105 1.63 -8.05 -10.34
C THR A 105 0.53 -8.73 -11.16
N ASN A 106 -0.73 -8.35 -10.91
CA ASN A 106 -1.92 -8.78 -11.66
C ASN A 106 -2.03 -10.31 -11.82
N LEU A 107 -1.85 -11.05 -10.72
CA LEU A 107 -1.84 -12.51 -10.72
C LEU A 107 -3.24 -13.12 -10.96
N ASN A 108 -3.35 -13.89 -12.03
CA ASN A 108 -4.42 -14.87 -12.23
C ASN A 108 -3.85 -16.29 -12.06
N ALA A 109 -4.32 -16.99 -11.04
CA ALA A 109 -3.82 -18.32 -10.72
C ALA A 109 -4.94 -19.36 -10.75
N THR A 110 -4.66 -20.55 -11.29
CA THR A 110 -5.49 -21.74 -11.12
C THR A 110 -4.67 -22.85 -10.47
N ALA A 111 -4.99 -23.11 -9.20
CA ALA A 111 -4.35 -24.09 -8.34
C ALA A 111 -5.37 -24.58 -7.31
N LYS A 112 -5.13 -25.71 -6.63
CA LYS A 112 -5.91 -26.05 -5.43
C LYS A 112 -5.71 -24.98 -4.36
N LYS A 113 -4.45 -24.59 -4.17
CA LYS A 113 -3.99 -23.62 -3.18
C LYS A 113 -2.87 -22.79 -3.78
N VAL A 114 -2.89 -21.49 -3.50
CA VAL A 114 -1.78 -20.56 -3.73
C VAL A 114 -1.21 -20.18 -2.37
N GLU A 115 0.10 -20.27 -2.23
CA GLU A 115 0.82 -19.92 -1.01
C GLU A 115 1.85 -18.83 -1.31
N THR A 116 1.93 -17.82 -0.45
CA THR A 116 2.97 -16.81 -0.55
C THR A 116 3.69 -16.64 0.78
N THR A 117 5.00 -16.51 0.72
CA THR A 117 5.84 -16.15 1.87
C THR A 117 6.74 -15.00 1.49
N ASP A 118 6.57 -13.88 2.19
CA ASP A 118 7.27 -12.62 1.94
C ASP A 118 7.07 -12.06 0.53
N ILE A 119 5.83 -12.12 0.03
CA ILE A 119 5.47 -11.63 -1.31
C ILE A 119 4.32 -10.64 -1.19
N ILE A 120 4.42 -9.54 -1.93
CA ILE A 120 3.36 -8.58 -2.12
C ILE A 120 2.60 -8.92 -3.41
N LEU A 121 1.30 -9.21 -3.29
CA LEU A 121 0.42 -9.29 -4.45
C LEU A 121 -0.09 -7.89 -4.75
N GLN A 122 0.28 -7.33 -5.90
CA GLN A 122 -0.22 -6.03 -6.34
C GLN A 122 -1.14 -6.16 -7.53
N ALA A 123 -2.18 -5.33 -7.57
CA ALA A 123 -3.15 -5.34 -8.64
C ALA A 123 -3.51 -3.93 -9.10
N PHE A 124 -3.34 -3.69 -10.39
CA PHE A 124 -3.82 -2.51 -11.12
C PHE A 124 -5.04 -2.85 -11.98
N ALA A 125 -5.26 -4.14 -12.24
CA ALA A 125 -6.40 -4.71 -12.93
C ALA A 125 -7.04 -5.86 -12.11
N PRO A 126 -8.27 -6.29 -12.43
CA PRO A 126 -8.90 -7.41 -11.73
C PRO A 126 -8.08 -8.70 -11.84
N SER A 127 -7.78 -9.27 -10.68
CA SER A 127 -6.96 -10.47 -10.48
C SER A 127 -7.78 -11.58 -9.82
N VAL A 128 -7.56 -12.83 -10.23
CA VAL A 128 -8.37 -13.98 -9.80
C VAL A 128 -7.51 -15.15 -9.36
N ILE A 129 -7.73 -15.60 -8.12
CA ILE A 129 -7.19 -16.85 -7.60
C ILE A 129 -8.30 -17.92 -7.59
N ASN A 130 -8.20 -18.87 -8.51
CA ASN A 130 -9.10 -20.03 -8.61
C ASN A 130 -8.68 -21.17 -7.68
N GLY A 131 -8.62 -20.89 -6.38
CA GLY A 131 -8.23 -21.83 -5.32
C GLY A 131 -8.26 -21.17 -3.95
N ASP A 132 -7.77 -21.87 -2.93
CA ASP A 132 -7.48 -21.26 -1.62
C ASP A 132 -6.26 -20.35 -1.74
N LEU A 133 -6.20 -19.26 -0.96
CA LEU A 133 -5.01 -18.40 -0.84
C LEU A 133 -4.49 -18.43 0.60
N THR A 134 -3.18 -18.58 0.77
CA THR A 134 -2.49 -18.41 2.05
C THR A 134 -1.32 -17.45 1.89
N MET A 135 -1.27 -16.40 2.70
CA MET A 135 -0.19 -15.43 2.70
C MET A 135 0.42 -15.34 4.10
N THR A 136 1.76 -15.29 4.18
CA THR A 136 2.45 -15.24 5.47
C THR A 136 3.68 -14.34 5.40
N GLY A 137 3.79 -13.38 6.31
CA GLY A 137 5.05 -12.66 6.54
C GLY A 137 5.99 -13.48 7.44
N SER A 138 7.27 -13.58 7.09
CA SER A 138 8.29 -14.21 7.92
C SER A 138 8.77 -13.32 9.08
N GLY A 139 8.43 -12.03 9.03
CA GLY A 139 8.73 -11.05 10.08
C GLY A 139 8.06 -11.37 11.42
N LYS A 140 8.37 -10.56 12.43
CA LYS A 140 7.72 -10.68 13.75
C LYS A 140 6.29 -10.15 13.72
N GLU A 141 6.06 -9.10 12.95
CA GLU A 141 4.78 -8.39 12.82
C GLU A 141 4.41 -8.28 11.33
N ALA A 142 3.22 -7.76 11.02
CA ALA A 142 2.92 -7.40 9.64
C ALA A 142 3.84 -6.28 9.19
N ILE A 143 4.22 -6.33 7.92
CA ILE A 143 5.08 -5.31 7.32
C ILE A 143 4.44 -3.93 7.44
N THR A 144 5.28 -2.96 7.74
CA THR A 144 5.01 -1.54 7.52
C THR A 144 5.78 -1.08 6.29
N GLU A 145 5.62 0.19 5.93
CA GLU A 145 6.16 0.80 4.71
C GLU A 145 7.69 0.75 4.52
N ASP A 146 8.46 0.49 5.57
CA ASP A 146 9.94 0.53 5.54
C ASP A 146 10.58 -0.87 5.59
N GLU A 147 9.79 -1.95 5.45
CA GLU A 147 10.34 -3.32 5.56
C GLU A 147 10.81 -3.88 4.22
N GLU A 148 12.06 -4.35 4.20
CA GLU A 148 12.71 -5.04 3.07
C GLU A 148 12.09 -6.42 2.75
N LYS A 149 11.17 -6.90 3.59
CA LYS A 149 10.65 -8.26 3.52
C LYS A 149 9.28 -8.40 4.19
N GLY A 150 8.31 -8.92 3.43
CA GLY A 150 7.13 -9.57 4.00
C GLY A 150 5.94 -9.60 3.04
N SER A 151 4.77 -9.94 3.55
CA SER A 151 3.60 -10.25 2.72
C SER A 151 2.60 -9.10 2.68
N GLY A 152 2.02 -8.84 1.51
CA GLY A 152 1.06 -7.77 1.36
C GLY A 152 0.09 -7.95 0.20
N ILE A 153 -1.04 -7.25 0.24
CA ILE A 153 -1.95 -7.05 -0.87
C ILE A 153 -2.05 -5.54 -1.10
N ILE A 154 -1.67 -5.07 -2.28
CA ILE A 154 -1.77 -3.66 -2.67
C ILE A 154 -2.71 -3.54 -3.86
N LEU A 155 -3.83 -2.83 -3.68
CA LEU A 155 -4.83 -2.65 -4.73
C LEU A 155 -4.88 -1.18 -5.17
N TYR A 156 -4.53 -0.94 -6.42
CA TYR A 156 -4.53 0.38 -7.05
C TYR A 156 -5.89 0.64 -7.70
N ASN A 157 -6.60 1.65 -7.21
CA ASN A 157 -7.92 2.06 -7.69
C ASN A 157 -7.95 3.56 -7.88
N GLY A 158 -8.31 4.04 -9.08
CA GLY A 158 -8.46 5.47 -9.36
C GLY A 158 -8.03 5.87 -10.77
N ALA A 159 -8.36 7.11 -11.14
CA ALA A 159 -7.86 7.74 -12.37
C ALA A 159 -6.55 8.48 -12.06
N GLY A 160 -5.45 8.04 -12.65
CA GLY A 160 -4.28 8.89 -12.89
C GLY A 160 -4.54 9.83 -14.07
N GLU A 161 -3.68 10.84 -14.25
CA GLU A 161 -3.83 11.84 -15.32
C GLU A 161 -3.78 11.22 -16.73
N THR A 162 -3.16 10.05 -16.87
CA THR A 162 -2.99 9.34 -18.14
C THR A 162 -3.68 7.97 -18.21
N GLN A 163 -3.98 7.32 -17.07
CA GLN A 163 -4.59 5.97 -17.03
C GLN A 163 -5.44 5.75 -15.77
N SER A 164 -6.51 4.94 -15.89
CA SER A 164 -7.33 4.51 -14.76
C SER A 164 -7.03 3.07 -14.33
N ALA A 165 -6.66 2.87 -13.06
CA ALA A 165 -6.50 1.56 -12.45
C ALA A 165 -7.79 1.11 -11.76
N ASN A 166 -8.11 -0.18 -11.87
CA ASN A 166 -9.25 -0.83 -11.23
C ASN A 166 -8.86 -2.17 -10.60
N GLY A 167 -7.77 -2.12 -9.84
CA GLY A 167 -7.20 -3.24 -9.10
C GLY A 167 -8.19 -3.87 -8.12
N SER A 168 -8.41 -5.17 -8.28
CA SER A 168 -9.21 -5.96 -7.34
C SER A 168 -8.71 -7.39 -7.30
N LEU A 169 -8.98 -8.09 -6.19
CA LEU A 169 -8.61 -9.48 -6.01
C LEU A 169 -9.84 -10.33 -5.67
N THR A 170 -10.12 -11.34 -6.48
CA THR A 170 -11.14 -12.36 -6.19
C THR A 170 -10.49 -13.70 -5.88
N ILE A 171 -10.82 -14.27 -4.73
CA ILE A 171 -10.38 -15.59 -4.27
C ILE A 171 -11.59 -16.52 -4.27
N ASN A 172 -11.56 -17.51 -5.17
CA ASN A 172 -12.67 -18.46 -5.35
C ASN A 172 -12.64 -19.64 -4.35
N GLY A 173 -11.72 -19.61 -3.38
CA GLY A 173 -11.65 -20.52 -2.23
C GLY A 173 -11.68 -19.78 -0.88
N ASN A 174 -11.04 -20.37 0.13
CA ASN A 174 -10.80 -19.74 1.42
C ASN A 174 -9.55 -18.86 1.36
N PHE A 175 -9.47 -17.90 2.29
CA PHE A 175 -8.31 -17.02 2.42
C PHE A 175 -7.76 -17.07 3.83
N THR A 176 -6.46 -17.30 3.96
CA THR A 176 -5.72 -17.21 5.21
C THR A 176 -4.59 -16.19 5.07
N ALA A 177 -4.50 -15.25 6.01
CA ALA A 177 -3.39 -14.30 6.05
C ALA A 177 -2.88 -14.14 7.48
N ASP A 178 -1.57 -14.20 7.63
CA ASP A 178 -0.86 -13.86 8.86
C ASP A 178 0.23 -12.84 8.55
N LYS A 179 0.37 -11.80 9.38
CA LYS A 179 1.42 -10.77 9.22
C LYS A 179 1.44 -10.19 7.81
N THR A 180 0.25 -9.81 7.34
CA THR A 180 0.05 -9.34 5.97
C THR A 180 -0.43 -7.89 5.99
N LEU A 181 0.16 -7.06 5.13
CA LEU A 181 -0.34 -5.71 4.87
C LEU A 181 -1.47 -5.75 3.85
N PHE A 182 -2.54 -5.01 4.10
CA PHE A 182 -3.62 -4.76 3.15
C PHE A 182 -3.66 -3.26 2.89
N ALA A 183 -3.16 -2.82 1.73
CA ALA A 183 -3.11 -1.41 1.35
C ALA A 183 -3.99 -1.14 0.14
N THR A 184 -4.88 -0.14 0.23
CA THR A 184 -5.71 0.21 -0.92
C THR A 184 -6.22 1.65 -0.95
N TYR A 185 -6.34 2.19 -2.16
CA TYR A 185 -7.01 3.48 -2.45
C TYR A 185 -8.55 3.39 -2.36
N GLY A 186 -9.12 2.19 -2.28
CA GLY A 186 -10.57 1.95 -2.25
C GLY A 186 -10.92 0.48 -2.02
N ASN A 187 -12.20 0.11 -1.92
CA ASN A 187 -12.58 -1.21 -1.42
C ASN A 187 -12.04 -2.43 -2.21
N PHE A 188 -11.99 -3.59 -1.51
CA PHE A 188 -12.63 -4.87 -1.90
C PHE A 188 -11.77 -6.08 -2.35
N VAL A 189 -11.04 -6.73 -1.44
CA VAL A 189 -10.71 -8.16 -1.62
C VAL A 189 -11.99 -8.98 -1.48
N LYS A 190 -12.32 -9.80 -2.49
CA LYS A 190 -13.49 -10.70 -2.45
C LYS A 190 -13.07 -12.14 -2.22
N VAL A 191 -13.61 -12.77 -1.19
CA VAL A 191 -13.40 -14.17 -0.84
C VAL A 191 -14.73 -14.90 -0.93
N ASN A 192 -14.82 -15.93 -1.77
CA ASN A 192 -16.06 -16.72 -1.87
C ASN A 192 -16.20 -17.72 -0.71
N GLY A 193 -15.09 -18.11 -0.08
CA GLY A 193 -15.04 -18.92 1.14
C GLY A 193 -14.95 -18.08 2.42
N THR A 194 -14.37 -18.68 3.45
CA THR A 194 -14.10 -18.03 4.74
C THR A 194 -12.73 -17.35 4.71
N ALA A 195 -12.61 -16.20 5.39
CA ALA A 195 -11.35 -15.50 5.60
C ALA A 195 -10.85 -15.64 7.05
N ASN A 196 -9.61 -16.09 7.23
CA ASN A 196 -8.91 -16.15 8.53
C ASN A 196 -7.75 -15.16 8.49
N LEU A 197 -7.87 -14.02 9.18
CA LEU A 197 -6.88 -12.95 9.13
C LEU A 197 -6.36 -12.63 10.54
N THR A 198 -5.05 -12.70 10.72
CA THR A 198 -4.39 -12.48 12.01
C THR A 198 -3.14 -11.60 11.86
N ASN A 199 -2.81 -10.86 12.92
CA ASN A 199 -1.61 -10.03 13.01
C ASN A 199 -1.40 -9.12 11.79
N SER A 200 -2.46 -8.60 11.18
CA SER A 200 -2.42 -7.94 9.87
C SER A 200 -2.75 -6.45 9.97
N ASN A 201 -2.17 -5.64 9.07
CA ASN A 201 -2.38 -4.20 9.01
C ASN A 201 -3.27 -3.83 7.83
N PHE A 202 -4.33 -3.05 8.07
CA PHE A 202 -5.30 -2.61 7.07
C PHE A 202 -5.14 -1.11 6.81
N GLY A 203 -4.31 -0.77 5.84
CA GLY A 203 -3.99 0.61 5.44
C GLY A 203 -4.91 1.14 4.35
N LEU A 204 -5.53 2.29 4.59
CA LEU A 204 -6.14 3.10 3.53
C LEU A 204 -5.09 4.01 2.93
N ILE A 205 -4.87 3.91 1.62
CA ILE A 205 -3.93 4.78 0.92
C ILE A 205 -4.61 6.13 0.66
N LYS A 206 -3.94 7.20 1.06
CA LYS A 206 -4.43 8.58 1.00
C LYS A 206 -3.42 9.45 0.25
N ARG A 207 -3.89 10.40 -0.56
CA ARG A 207 -3.04 11.40 -1.22
C ARG A 207 -3.08 12.75 -0.52
N SER A 208 -4.17 13.02 0.20
CA SER A 208 -4.44 14.28 0.88
C SER A 208 -4.95 14.06 2.30
N TYR A 209 -4.91 15.13 3.10
CA TYR A 209 -5.50 15.14 4.43
C TYR A 209 -7.04 15.27 4.39
N THR A 210 -7.61 15.71 3.25
CA THR A 210 -9.05 15.80 3.00
C THR A 210 -9.67 14.42 3.00
N ASP A 211 -8.93 13.45 2.48
CA ASP A 211 -9.41 12.09 2.27
C ASP A 211 -9.30 11.23 3.53
N LEU A 212 -8.89 11.76 4.69
CA LEU A 212 -8.69 10.97 5.92
C LEU A 212 -10.00 10.45 6.53
N GLU A 213 -11.17 10.90 6.07
CA GLU A 213 -12.43 10.31 6.53
C GLU A 213 -12.64 8.93 5.90
N ALA A 214 -13.01 7.96 6.73
CA ALA A 214 -13.32 6.59 6.34
C ALA A 214 -14.73 6.24 6.81
N ASN A 215 -15.65 6.06 5.86
CA ASN A 215 -17.05 5.74 6.13
C ASN A 215 -17.42 4.43 5.45
N ASN A 216 -17.44 3.33 6.21
CA ASN A 216 -17.75 1.97 5.77
C ASN A 216 -16.92 1.53 4.55
N VAL A 217 -15.61 1.77 4.62
CA VAL A 217 -14.67 1.34 3.58
C VAL A 217 -14.48 -0.18 3.72
N ILE A 218 -14.95 -0.95 2.73
CA ILE A 218 -14.90 -2.41 2.72
C ILE A 218 -13.50 -2.87 2.31
N MET A 219 -12.75 -3.45 3.23
CA MET A 219 -11.43 -4.01 2.94
C MET A 219 -11.53 -5.41 2.37
N VAL A 220 -12.33 -6.27 3.02
CA VAL A 220 -12.51 -7.67 2.64
C VAL A 220 -13.98 -8.04 2.72
N GLN A 221 -14.50 -8.70 1.68
CA GLN A 221 -15.79 -9.38 1.71
C GLN A 221 -15.54 -10.89 1.73
N ALA A 222 -16.16 -11.61 2.68
CA ALA A 222 -16.04 -13.06 2.80
C ALA A 222 -17.36 -13.70 3.21
N LYS A 223 -17.51 -15.02 3.06
CA LYS A 223 -18.66 -15.75 3.61
C LYS A 223 -18.73 -15.60 5.13
N ASP A 224 -17.58 -15.71 5.78
CA ASP A 224 -17.42 -15.49 7.22
C ASP A 224 -15.97 -15.12 7.55
N PHE A 225 -15.74 -14.65 8.77
CA PHE A 225 -14.41 -14.36 9.33
C PHE A 225 -14.11 -15.26 10.53
N ASN A 226 -12.84 -15.30 10.97
CA ASN A 226 -12.49 -15.87 12.28
C ASN A 226 -13.17 -15.10 13.43
N GLU A 227 -13.54 -15.82 14.49
CA GLU A 227 -14.31 -15.26 15.62
C GLU A 227 -13.61 -14.07 16.29
N ASP A 228 -12.28 -14.09 16.29
CA ASP A 228 -11.42 -13.08 16.89
C ASP A 228 -10.87 -12.05 15.90
N ILE A 229 -11.45 -11.91 14.70
CA ILE A 229 -10.98 -10.97 13.65
C ILE A 229 -10.73 -9.54 14.16
N LEU A 230 -11.50 -9.06 15.13
CA LEU A 230 -11.35 -7.71 15.74
C LEU A 230 -10.37 -7.66 16.93
N LYS A 231 -9.82 -8.81 17.35
CA LYS A 231 -8.94 -8.97 18.52
C LYS A 231 -7.61 -9.65 18.19
N ALA A 232 -7.48 -10.27 17.02
CA ALA A 232 -6.32 -11.02 16.56
C ALA A 232 -5.13 -10.13 16.15
N LYS A 233 -4.91 -9.01 16.87
CA LYS A 233 -3.89 -7.98 16.57
C LYS A 233 -3.96 -7.47 15.12
N ASN A 234 -5.19 -7.26 14.65
CA ASN A 234 -5.42 -6.63 13.37
C ASN A 234 -5.63 -5.13 13.59
N ASN A 235 -4.88 -4.31 12.87
CA ASN A 235 -4.90 -2.85 13.02
C ASN A 235 -5.44 -2.19 11.76
N ALA A 236 -6.09 -1.04 11.89
CA ALA A 236 -6.48 -0.21 10.74
C ALA A 236 -5.76 1.14 10.81
N GLY A 237 -5.30 1.62 9.66
CA GLY A 237 -4.47 2.80 9.56
C GLY A 237 -4.55 3.47 8.19
N ALA A 238 -3.73 4.49 7.98
CA ALA A 238 -3.60 5.18 6.71
C ALA A 238 -2.13 5.27 6.27
N LEU A 239 -1.93 5.06 4.97
CA LEU A 239 -0.65 5.29 4.29
C LEU A 239 -0.80 6.55 3.45
N LEU A 240 -0.06 7.59 3.78
CA LEU A 240 -0.06 8.86 3.06
C LEU A 240 1.00 8.81 1.95
N VAL A 241 0.55 8.93 0.70
CA VAL A 241 1.42 8.98 -0.48
C VAL A 241 1.65 10.44 -0.85
N LYS A 242 2.92 10.79 -1.01
CA LYS A 242 3.36 12.11 -1.43
C LYS A 242 4.36 11.98 -2.57
N PHE A 243 4.36 12.95 -3.47
CA PHE A 243 5.21 12.93 -4.64
C PHE A 243 6.20 14.08 -4.60
N LEU A 244 7.27 13.96 -5.39
CA LEU A 244 8.30 14.99 -5.49
C LEU A 244 7.72 16.39 -5.84
N ASN A 245 6.73 16.47 -6.72
CA ASN A 245 6.04 17.72 -7.10
C ASN A 245 5.23 18.38 -5.97
N ASP A 246 4.95 17.66 -4.89
CA ASP A 246 4.39 18.26 -3.69
C ASP A 246 5.42 19.15 -2.98
N TYR A 247 6.72 18.94 -3.23
CA TYR A 247 7.83 19.58 -2.51
C TYR A 247 8.66 20.54 -3.38
N VAL A 248 8.95 20.20 -4.63
CA VAL A 248 9.76 21.02 -5.55
C VAL A 248 8.96 21.48 -6.77
N SER A 249 9.37 22.62 -7.35
CA SER A 249 8.75 23.18 -8.56
C SER A 249 8.95 22.26 -9.75
N THR A 250 7.92 22.15 -10.60
CA THR A 250 7.91 21.39 -11.87
C THR A 250 9.05 21.79 -12.81
N ASP A 251 9.61 22.99 -12.66
CA ASP A 251 10.72 23.50 -13.46
C ASP A 251 12.08 22.82 -13.17
N LEU A 252 12.20 22.09 -12.07
CA LEU A 252 13.42 21.38 -11.64
C LEU A 252 13.37 19.87 -11.95
N HIS A 253 12.48 19.45 -12.84
CA HIS A 253 12.19 18.03 -13.08
C HIS A 253 12.92 17.47 -14.30
N GLY A 254 13.18 16.17 -14.23
CA GLY A 254 13.52 15.33 -15.37
C GLY A 254 12.42 15.24 -16.42
N LYS A 255 12.78 14.76 -17.62
CA LYS A 255 11.82 14.46 -18.70
C LYS A 255 10.80 13.38 -18.32
N ASP A 256 11.17 12.48 -17.41
CA ASP A 256 10.24 11.52 -16.84
C ASP A 256 9.54 12.17 -15.64
N GLU A 257 8.49 12.92 -15.96
CA GLU A 257 7.56 13.42 -14.96
C GLU A 257 7.00 12.25 -14.13
N LEU A 258 7.47 12.12 -12.88
CA LEU A 258 6.62 11.81 -11.73
C LEU A 258 6.17 10.35 -11.51
N GLU A 259 7.10 9.46 -11.14
CA GLU A 259 6.77 8.25 -10.33
C GLU A 259 7.45 8.22 -8.95
N THR A 260 8.23 9.24 -8.62
CA THR A 260 8.96 9.29 -7.35
C THR A 260 8.04 9.71 -6.21
N GLY A 261 7.44 8.69 -5.60
CA GLY A 261 6.63 8.82 -4.40
C GLY A 261 7.42 8.50 -3.13
N ALA A 262 6.89 8.98 -2.01
CA ALA A 262 7.17 8.49 -0.68
C ALA A 262 5.84 8.06 -0.06
N VAL A 263 5.87 6.96 0.67
CA VAL A 263 4.77 6.49 1.50
C VAL A 263 5.14 6.76 2.95
N ILE A 264 4.20 7.34 3.70
CA ILE A 264 4.31 7.59 5.15
C ILE A 264 3.14 6.93 5.90
N ASP A 265 3.42 6.13 6.91
CA ASP A 265 2.41 5.52 7.78
C ASP A 265 2.05 6.55 8.83
N ILE A 266 0.95 7.24 8.56
CA ILE A 266 0.46 8.31 9.41
C ILE A 266 -0.37 7.77 10.59
N SER A 267 -0.44 6.44 10.75
CA SER A 267 -1.10 5.77 11.87
C SER A 267 -0.17 5.61 13.07
N ASP A 268 1.13 5.85 12.91
CA ASP A 268 2.13 5.73 13.97
C ASP A 268 1.80 6.68 15.14
N GLU A 269 1.36 6.07 16.23
CA GLU A 269 0.88 6.74 17.45
C GLU A 269 2.01 7.39 18.23
N GLU A 270 3.23 6.82 18.16
CA GLU A 270 4.41 7.31 18.86
C GLU A 270 5.04 8.49 18.12
N LYS A 271 5.10 8.39 16.78
CA LYS A 271 5.80 9.37 15.95
C LYS A 271 4.93 10.58 15.62
N TYR A 272 3.66 10.35 15.28
CA TYR A 272 2.79 11.40 14.78
C TYR A 272 1.54 11.62 15.64
N GLY A 273 1.39 10.86 16.72
CA GLY A 273 0.20 10.83 17.54
C GLY A 273 0.30 11.51 18.91
N ASP A 274 -0.63 11.12 19.78
CA ASP A 274 -0.65 11.44 21.21
C ASP A 274 -0.19 10.27 22.10
N GLY A 275 0.37 9.22 21.50
CA GLY A 275 0.73 7.96 22.17
C GLY A 275 -0.42 6.95 22.30
N GLU A 276 -1.63 7.29 21.84
CA GLU A 276 -2.75 6.34 21.69
C GLU A 276 -3.29 6.27 20.26
N LYS A 277 -3.13 7.35 19.48
CA LYS A 277 -3.62 7.44 18.10
C LYS A 277 -2.67 8.28 17.26
N GLY A 278 -2.38 7.84 16.04
CA GLY A 278 -1.70 8.65 15.03
C GLY A 278 -2.56 9.79 14.50
N LEU A 279 -2.37 10.14 13.23
CA LEU A 279 -3.17 11.16 12.53
C LEU A 279 -4.59 10.70 12.26
N VAL A 280 -4.85 9.39 12.33
CA VAL A 280 -6.15 8.77 12.10
C VAL A 280 -6.54 7.85 13.26
N ASP A 281 -7.83 7.78 13.56
CA ASP A 281 -8.42 6.81 14.51
C ASP A 281 -9.34 5.87 13.75
N TYR A 282 -8.76 4.90 13.07
CA TYR A 282 -9.50 3.92 12.28
C TYR A 282 -9.80 2.67 13.07
N LYS A 283 -11.01 2.14 12.88
CA LYS A 283 -11.52 0.96 13.56
C LYS A 283 -12.06 -0.05 12.58
N LEU A 284 -11.68 -1.29 12.80
CA LEU A 284 -12.26 -2.44 12.11
C LEU A 284 -13.62 -2.79 12.72
N SER A 285 -14.56 -3.14 11.85
CA SER A 285 -15.82 -3.75 12.25
C SER A 285 -16.28 -4.76 11.22
N VAL A 286 -17.09 -5.73 11.65
CA VAL A 286 -17.70 -6.71 10.74
C VAL A 286 -19.16 -6.36 10.53
N GLN A 287 -19.58 -6.25 9.27
CA GLN A 287 -20.94 -5.92 8.88
C GLN A 287 -21.52 -6.98 7.93
N ASN A 288 -22.84 -7.07 7.85
CA ASN A 288 -23.50 -7.91 6.84
C ASN A 288 -23.56 -7.16 5.50
N CYS A 289 -23.14 -7.80 4.41
CA CYS A 289 -23.14 -7.22 3.07
C CYS A 289 -23.67 -8.22 2.03
N GLY A 290 -25.00 -8.31 1.93
CA GLY A 290 -25.67 -9.10 0.89
C GLY A 290 -25.49 -10.61 1.03
N GLY A 291 -25.68 -11.15 2.24
CA GLY A 291 -25.52 -12.58 2.52
C GLY A 291 -24.09 -13.00 2.88
N ASN A 292 -23.11 -12.12 2.64
CA ASN A 292 -21.74 -12.24 3.09
C ASN A 292 -21.47 -11.33 4.30
N LYS A 293 -20.27 -11.47 4.88
CA LYS A 293 -19.69 -10.55 5.87
C LYS A 293 -18.68 -9.63 5.19
N CYS A 294 -18.60 -8.40 5.65
CA CYS A 294 -17.61 -7.43 5.22
C CYS A 294 -16.82 -6.94 6.43
N LEU A 295 -15.50 -7.01 6.32
CA LEU A 295 -14.59 -6.32 7.22
C LEU A 295 -14.44 -4.89 6.70
N VAL A 296 -14.86 -3.93 7.50
CA VAL A 296 -14.91 -2.52 7.10
C VAL A 296 -14.12 -1.65 8.05
N VAL A 297 -13.52 -0.60 7.50
CA VAL A 297 -12.82 0.46 8.22
C VAL A 297 -13.75 1.66 8.34
N ASN A 298 -13.86 2.18 9.56
CA ASN A 298 -14.51 3.44 9.89
C ASN A 298 -13.58 4.31 10.74
N GLY A 299 -13.69 5.62 10.61
CA GLY A 299 -12.95 6.58 11.43
C GLY A 299 -12.60 7.82 10.64
N GLY A 300 -11.70 8.62 11.19
CA GLY A 300 -11.35 9.90 10.58
C GLY A 300 -10.09 10.50 11.17
N ALA A 301 -9.84 11.75 10.78
CA ALA A 301 -8.70 12.52 11.25
C ALA A 301 -8.78 12.79 12.77
N THR A 302 -7.65 12.67 13.46
CA THR A 302 -7.52 13.02 14.88
C THR A 302 -7.20 14.51 15.06
N ALA A 303 -7.08 14.97 16.31
CA ALA A 303 -6.58 16.31 16.60
C ALA A 303 -5.13 16.49 16.13
N ALA A 304 -4.31 15.43 16.14
CA ALA A 304 -2.93 15.46 15.70
C ALA A 304 -2.82 15.80 14.20
N ALA A 305 -3.76 15.34 13.37
CA ALA A 305 -3.81 15.71 11.95
C ALA A 305 -4.00 17.22 11.70
N LYS A 306 -4.57 17.97 12.65
CA LYS A 306 -4.72 19.44 12.54
C LYS A 306 -3.54 20.20 13.16
N ASN A 307 -2.64 19.49 13.85
CA ASN A 307 -1.51 20.09 14.52
C ASN A 307 -0.40 20.40 13.51
N LYS A 308 -0.12 21.69 13.33
CA LYS A 308 0.88 22.17 12.37
C LYS A 308 2.30 21.66 12.68
N LEU A 309 2.65 21.39 13.94
CA LEU A 309 3.97 20.80 14.28
C LEU A 309 4.08 19.37 13.80
N VAL A 310 3.00 18.60 13.93
CA VAL A 310 2.94 17.22 13.46
C VAL A 310 3.00 17.20 11.94
N GLN A 311 2.25 18.09 11.27
CA GLN A 311 2.32 18.28 9.82
C GLN A 311 3.74 18.62 9.34
N LEU A 312 4.44 19.50 10.06
CA LEU A 312 5.82 19.85 9.76
C LEU A 312 6.78 18.66 9.91
N GLN A 313 6.55 17.80 10.91
CA GLN A 313 7.30 16.57 11.10
C GLN A 313 7.05 15.57 9.95
N VAL A 314 5.79 15.41 9.52
CA VAL A 314 5.45 14.59 8.34
C VAL A 314 6.13 15.12 7.07
N ASP A 315 6.16 16.44 6.85
CA ASP A 315 6.86 17.05 5.70
C ASP A 315 8.37 16.69 5.73
N ILE A 316 9.02 16.77 6.91
CA ILE A 316 10.44 16.43 7.07
C ILE A 316 10.69 14.95 6.77
N ASP A 317 9.87 14.07 7.34
CA ASP A 317 9.99 12.62 7.17
C ASP A 317 9.72 12.19 5.71
N THR A 318 8.78 12.87 5.04
CA THR A 318 8.52 12.66 3.61
C THR A 318 9.73 13.02 2.77
N ILE A 319 10.33 14.19 3.02
CA ILE A 319 11.55 14.61 2.30
C ILE A 319 12.68 13.60 2.55
N ASP A 320 12.81 13.09 3.78
CA ASP A 320 13.82 12.09 4.10
C ASP A 320 13.64 10.79 3.33
N LYS A 321 12.41 10.36 3.07
CA LYS A 321 12.14 9.21 2.21
C LYS A 321 12.40 9.51 0.75
N LEU A 322 11.95 10.66 0.23
CA LEU A 322 12.21 11.05 -1.15
C LEU A 322 13.72 11.12 -1.45
N LEU A 323 14.54 11.56 -0.49
CA LEU A 323 15.99 11.62 -0.62
C LEU A 323 16.70 10.25 -0.62
N LYS A 324 16.04 9.18 -0.18
CA LYS A 324 16.58 7.80 -0.24
C LYS A 324 16.43 7.18 -1.63
N ASN A 325 15.59 7.73 -2.49
CA ASN A 325 15.41 7.20 -3.83
C ASN A 325 16.69 7.37 -4.66
N GLU A 326 17.17 6.29 -5.25
CA GLU A 326 18.30 6.26 -6.17
C GLU A 326 17.78 6.28 -7.61
N PHE A 327 18.45 7.05 -8.48
CA PHE A 327 18.10 7.15 -9.89
C PHE A 327 19.34 6.90 -10.74
N ASP A 328 19.14 6.24 -11.88
CA ASP A 328 20.21 5.95 -12.82
C ASP A 328 20.75 7.21 -13.51
N SER A 329 21.99 7.13 -13.97
CA SER A 329 22.87 8.25 -14.31
C SER A 329 22.42 9.20 -15.43
N ASP A 330 21.40 8.83 -16.21
CA ASP A 330 20.96 9.60 -17.38
C ASP A 330 20.05 10.79 -17.01
N GLU A 331 19.60 10.87 -15.76
CA GLU A 331 18.80 11.98 -15.17
C GLU A 331 19.58 12.80 -14.13
N GLY A 332 20.91 12.59 -14.07
CA GLY A 332 21.74 12.99 -12.94
C GLY A 332 21.83 14.49 -12.66
N GLU A 333 21.55 15.39 -13.61
CA GLU A 333 21.63 16.84 -13.34
C GLU A 333 20.34 17.40 -12.72
N GLU A 334 19.18 17.07 -13.28
CA GLU A 334 17.87 17.52 -12.79
C GLU A 334 17.55 16.88 -11.42
N TRP A 335 17.87 15.59 -11.25
CA TRP A 335 17.67 14.92 -9.95
C TRP A 335 18.59 15.47 -8.85
N GLU A 336 19.85 15.79 -9.16
CA GLU A 336 20.74 16.39 -8.16
C GLU A 336 20.30 17.81 -7.77
N GLN A 337 19.73 18.58 -8.69
CA GLN A 337 19.08 19.87 -8.36
C GLN A 337 17.86 19.68 -7.46
N ALA A 338 17.01 18.68 -7.74
CA ALA A 338 15.87 18.35 -6.89
C ALA A 338 16.32 17.94 -5.47
N LYS A 339 17.35 17.10 -5.36
CA LYS A 339 17.98 16.72 -4.08
C LYS A 339 18.54 17.93 -3.32
N GLU A 340 19.22 18.85 -3.98
CA GLU A 340 19.73 20.07 -3.35
C GLU A 340 18.57 20.91 -2.79
N ALA A 341 17.50 21.09 -3.57
CA ALA A 341 16.30 21.79 -3.16
C ALA A 341 15.61 21.13 -1.95
N LEU A 342 15.45 19.80 -1.99
CA LEU A 342 14.89 19.00 -0.90
C LEU A 342 15.74 19.12 0.39
N ASN A 343 17.07 18.99 0.31
CA ASN A 343 17.96 19.12 1.47
C ASN A 343 17.89 20.51 2.10
N LYS A 344 17.85 21.56 1.27
CA LYS A 344 17.69 22.94 1.73
C LYS A 344 16.35 23.12 2.42
N GLN A 345 15.27 22.62 1.82
CA GLN A 345 13.95 22.67 2.41
C GLN A 345 13.90 21.93 3.75
N LYS A 346 14.42 20.70 3.82
CA LYS A 346 14.49 19.92 5.07
C LYS A 346 15.18 20.72 6.17
N THR A 347 16.29 21.37 5.87
CA THR A 347 17.04 22.20 6.83
C THR A 347 16.21 23.39 7.32
N GLU A 348 15.52 24.08 6.41
CA GLU A 348 14.64 25.21 6.73
C GLU A 348 13.42 24.76 7.58
N LEU A 349 12.81 23.60 7.28
CA LEU A 349 11.72 23.01 8.06
C LEU A 349 12.19 22.55 9.45
N GLN A 350 13.36 21.90 9.55
CA GLN A 350 13.92 21.46 10.83
C GLN A 350 14.21 22.64 11.75
N ALA A 351 14.79 23.72 11.23
CA ALA A 351 15.02 24.94 11.99
C ALA A 351 13.70 25.55 12.51
N MET A 352 12.65 25.53 11.69
CA MET A 352 11.31 25.99 12.09
C MET A 352 10.70 25.10 13.17
N LEU A 353 10.85 23.78 13.06
CA LEU A 353 10.38 22.82 14.07
C LEU A 353 11.08 23.06 15.42
N ASP A 354 12.40 23.26 15.40
CA ASP A 354 13.19 23.51 16.60
C ASP A 354 12.87 24.87 17.24
N GLU A 355 12.65 25.92 16.43
CA GLU A 355 12.18 27.23 16.89
C GLU A 355 10.79 27.12 17.54
N ALA A 356 9.86 26.42 16.89
CA ALA A 356 8.51 26.24 17.39
C ALA A 356 8.48 25.43 18.70
N LYS A 357 9.29 24.37 18.82
CA LYS A 357 9.47 23.61 20.07
C LYS A 357 9.96 24.49 21.22
N LYS A 358 10.87 25.44 20.97
CA LYS A 358 11.33 26.41 21.98
C LYS A 358 10.27 27.45 22.34
N ASN A 359 9.40 27.80 21.40
CA ASN A 359 8.38 28.84 21.53
C ASN A 359 7.00 28.31 21.95
N GLY A 360 6.96 27.23 22.74
CA GLY A 360 5.71 26.65 23.26
C GLY A 360 4.82 26.02 22.19
N GLY A 361 5.43 25.51 21.12
CA GLY A 361 4.76 24.79 20.04
C GLY A 361 4.13 25.68 18.95
N LYS A 362 4.43 26.98 18.93
CA LYS A 362 3.88 27.90 17.94
C LYS A 362 4.78 27.99 16.71
N ILE A 363 4.20 27.69 15.55
CA ILE A 363 4.87 27.86 14.25
C ILE A 363 4.68 29.30 13.75
N ASP A 364 5.73 29.82 13.14
CA ASP A 364 5.68 31.03 12.33
C ASP A 364 5.04 30.69 10.96
N ASP A 365 3.73 30.80 10.88
CA ASP A 365 2.96 30.50 9.66
C ASP A 365 3.38 31.38 8.48
N GLU A 366 3.90 32.59 8.74
CA GLU A 366 4.37 33.48 7.69
C GLU A 366 5.61 32.91 7.01
N LYS A 367 6.62 32.52 7.81
CA LYS A 367 7.81 31.83 7.31
C LYS A 367 7.46 30.52 6.59
N TYR A 368 6.49 29.77 7.11
CA TYR A 368 6.06 28.51 6.47
C TYR A 368 5.45 28.75 5.09
N VAL A 369 4.52 29.70 4.98
CA VAL A 369 3.88 30.04 3.69
C VAL A 369 4.91 30.58 2.69
N ASP A 370 5.87 31.38 3.15
CA ASP A 370 6.96 31.88 2.29
C ASP A 370 7.85 30.76 1.76
N LEU A 371 8.17 29.77 2.61
CA LEU A 371 8.92 28.59 2.22
C LEU A 371 8.18 27.77 1.15
N VAL A 372 6.89 27.49 1.37
CA VAL A 372 6.06 26.76 0.39
C VAL A 372 5.96 27.53 -0.93
N ASN A 373 5.71 28.84 -0.87
CA ASN A 373 5.62 29.71 -2.04
C ASN A 373 6.90 29.69 -2.88
N LYS A 374 8.06 29.82 -2.22
CA LYS A 374 9.38 29.78 -2.86
C LYS A 374 9.64 28.43 -3.53
N ASN A 375 9.39 27.32 -2.82
CA ASN A 375 9.76 26.00 -3.31
C ASN A 375 8.86 25.51 -4.45
N LEU A 376 7.58 25.90 -4.44
CA LEU A 376 6.61 25.52 -5.46
C LEU A 376 6.35 26.61 -6.51
N ASN A 377 7.12 27.70 -6.48
CA ASN A 377 7.00 28.84 -7.41
C ASN A 377 5.54 29.35 -7.55
N LEU A 378 4.81 29.47 -6.43
CA LEU A 378 3.37 29.80 -6.46
C LEU A 378 3.09 31.26 -6.84
N ASN A 379 4.10 32.13 -6.79
CA ASN A 379 4.01 33.56 -7.12
C ASN A 379 2.88 34.29 -6.35
N LEU A 380 2.75 34.00 -5.05
CA LEU A 380 1.70 34.57 -4.21
C LEU A 380 1.84 36.10 -4.08
N SER A 381 0.75 36.83 -4.30
CA SER A 381 0.68 38.25 -3.96
C SER A 381 0.55 38.48 -2.44
N THR A 382 0.76 39.71 -1.98
CA THR A 382 0.52 40.08 -0.57
C THR A 382 -0.90 39.74 -0.11
N ASN A 383 -1.89 39.93 -0.99
CA ASN A 383 -3.29 39.63 -0.69
C ASN A 383 -3.55 38.12 -0.63
N ASP A 384 -2.90 37.33 -1.47
CA ASP A 384 -2.99 35.87 -1.42
C ASP A 384 -2.42 35.35 -0.11
N LYS A 385 -1.22 35.82 0.25
CA LYS A 385 -0.55 35.47 1.50
C LYS A 385 -1.42 35.79 2.72
N ALA A 386 -2.01 36.99 2.78
CA ALA A 386 -2.89 37.38 3.88
C ALA A 386 -4.11 36.45 4.02
N SER A 387 -4.74 36.06 2.91
CA SER A 387 -5.88 35.13 2.91
C SER A 387 -5.49 33.73 3.37
N ILE A 388 -4.33 33.22 2.93
CA ILE A 388 -3.81 31.92 3.34
C ILE A 388 -3.54 31.91 4.84
N LEU A 389 -2.86 32.93 5.37
CA LEU A 389 -2.58 33.06 6.80
C LEU A 389 -3.87 33.11 7.64
N ALA A 390 -4.90 33.82 7.16
CA ALA A 390 -6.20 33.87 7.83
C ALA A 390 -6.85 32.48 7.93
N LEU A 391 -6.90 31.73 6.82
CA LEU A 391 -7.46 30.36 6.82
C LEU A 391 -6.63 29.40 7.69
N ARG A 392 -5.30 29.50 7.62
CA ARG A 392 -4.40 28.71 8.47
C ARG A 392 -4.57 29.02 9.96
N SER A 393 -4.92 30.25 10.34
CA SER A 393 -5.07 30.63 11.74
C SER A 393 -6.26 29.97 12.45
N ILE A 394 -7.22 29.43 11.69
CA ILE A 394 -8.45 28.83 12.20
C ILE A 394 -8.52 27.30 11.99
N THR A 395 -7.43 26.64 11.61
CA THR A 395 -7.41 25.18 11.29
C THR A 395 -8.04 24.32 12.37
N GLU A 396 -7.78 24.60 13.65
CA GLU A 396 -8.33 23.87 14.79
C GLU A 396 -9.86 24.01 14.93
N GLN A 397 -10.43 25.12 14.43
CA GLN A 397 -11.86 25.41 14.46
C GLN A 397 -12.61 24.83 13.27
N LEU A 398 -11.87 24.44 12.22
CA LEU A 398 -12.41 23.83 11.03
C LEU A 398 -12.51 22.32 11.23
N GLY A 399 -13.47 21.68 10.55
CA GLY A 399 -13.68 20.22 10.58
C GLY A 399 -12.51 19.43 9.99
N SER A 400 -12.78 18.45 9.13
CA SER A 400 -11.72 17.68 8.44
C SER A 400 -10.79 18.58 7.61
N ILE A 401 -11.35 19.61 6.94
CA ILE A 401 -10.60 20.61 6.16
C ILE A 401 -9.53 21.37 6.96
N GLY A 402 -9.63 21.37 8.30
CA GLY A 402 -8.60 21.93 9.17
C GLY A 402 -7.26 21.21 9.06
N ALA A 403 -7.27 19.88 8.83
CA ALA A 403 -6.05 19.09 8.65
C ALA A 403 -5.34 19.47 7.34
N ASP A 404 -6.10 19.62 6.25
CA ASP A 404 -5.54 20.11 4.99
C ASP A 404 -4.94 21.49 5.12
N LEU A 405 -5.68 22.44 5.68
CA LEU A 405 -5.21 23.82 5.79
C LEU A 405 -3.97 23.92 6.67
N ALA A 406 -3.74 22.98 7.60
CA ALA A 406 -2.52 22.91 8.40
C ALA A 406 -1.31 22.40 7.58
N SER A 407 -1.55 21.49 6.64
CA SER A 407 -0.54 20.86 5.77
C SER A 407 0.04 21.80 4.70
N ARG A 408 1.02 21.28 3.96
CA ARG A 408 1.64 21.94 2.81
C ARG A 408 0.65 22.13 1.66
N GLU A 409 -0.14 21.12 1.34
CA GLU A 409 -1.18 21.19 0.29
C GLU A 409 -2.26 22.22 0.65
N GLY A 410 -2.46 22.45 1.95
CA GLY A 410 -3.30 23.49 2.51
C GLY A 410 -3.02 24.89 1.97
N VAL A 411 -1.77 25.20 1.60
CA VAL A 411 -1.41 26.50 1.00
C VAL A 411 -2.07 26.66 -0.38
N LYS A 412 -2.02 25.62 -1.21
CA LYS A 412 -2.70 25.60 -2.52
C LYS A 412 -4.22 25.60 -2.35
N LEU A 413 -4.75 24.79 -1.42
CA LEU A 413 -6.18 24.75 -1.12
C LEU A 413 -6.71 26.12 -0.66
N ALA A 414 -5.99 26.79 0.26
CA ALA A 414 -6.37 28.11 0.75
C ALA A 414 -6.40 29.16 -0.38
N LEU A 415 -5.43 29.11 -1.30
CA LEU A 415 -5.43 29.95 -2.49
C LEU A 415 -6.64 29.67 -3.40
N GLN A 416 -7.01 28.40 -3.56
CA GLN A 416 -8.18 28.01 -4.34
C GLN A 416 -9.48 28.53 -3.71
N ILE A 417 -9.65 28.32 -2.39
CA ILE A 417 -10.79 28.85 -1.63
C ILE A 417 -10.91 30.37 -1.78
N LYS A 418 -9.78 31.09 -1.73
CA LYS A 418 -9.74 32.54 -1.96
C LYS A 418 -10.27 32.88 -3.36
N LYS A 419 -9.70 32.27 -4.40
CA LYS A 419 -10.10 32.53 -5.80
C LYS A 419 -11.59 32.27 -6.01
N ASP A 420 -12.11 31.19 -5.44
CA ASP A 420 -13.54 30.86 -5.52
C ASP A 420 -14.40 31.87 -4.78
N THR A 421 -13.95 32.36 -3.63
CA THR A 421 -14.63 33.41 -2.86
C THR A 421 -14.67 34.73 -3.62
N ASP A 422 -13.54 35.16 -4.19
CA ASP A 422 -13.42 36.40 -4.97
C ASP A 422 -14.29 36.34 -6.25
N ASN A 423 -14.39 35.16 -6.87
CA ASN A 423 -15.18 34.96 -8.09
C ASN A 423 -16.69 34.80 -7.83
N THR A 424 -17.10 34.24 -6.68
CA THR A 424 -18.52 33.88 -6.41
C THR A 424 -19.20 34.77 -5.38
N GLY A 425 -18.46 35.60 -4.63
CA GLY A 425 -18.99 36.41 -3.52
C GLY A 425 -19.51 35.58 -2.34
N LYS A 426 -19.23 34.27 -2.28
CA LYS A 426 -19.68 33.38 -1.19
C LYS A 426 -18.81 33.57 0.06
N SER A 427 -19.46 33.70 1.21
CA SER A 427 -18.81 33.81 2.52
C SER A 427 -18.04 32.54 2.90
N VAL A 428 -16.85 32.71 3.49
CA VAL A 428 -16.00 31.67 4.11
C VAL A 428 -16.75 30.82 5.15
N SER A 429 -17.84 31.35 5.73
CA SER A 429 -18.71 30.62 6.67
C SER A 429 -19.37 29.36 6.09
N ASN A 430 -19.34 29.16 4.77
CA ASN A 430 -19.94 28.00 4.11
C ASN A 430 -18.98 26.81 3.92
N LEU A 431 -17.72 26.89 4.36
CA LEU A 431 -16.74 25.82 4.18
C LEU A 431 -17.12 24.51 4.90
N ASN A 432 -17.91 24.55 5.97
CA ASN A 432 -18.39 23.35 6.68
C ASN A 432 -19.61 22.67 5.99
N SER A 433 -20.09 23.18 4.85
CA SER A 433 -21.30 22.67 4.17
C SER A 433 -21.01 21.87 2.89
N ALA A 434 -19.73 21.71 2.55
CA ALA A 434 -19.25 20.85 1.47
C ALA A 434 -18.31 19.79 2.04
N SER A 435 -18.88 18.88 2.83
CA SER A 435 -18.26 17.63 3.28
C SER A 435 -19.16 16.47 2.90
#